data_AF-A0A953UJ06-F1
#
_entry.id   AF-A0A953UJ06-F1
#
_cell.length_a   1.000
_cell.length_b   1.000
_cell.length_c   1.000
_cell.angle_alpha   90.00
_cell.angle_beta   90.00
_cell.angle_gamma   90.00
#
_symmetry.space_group_name_H-M   'P 1'
#
loop_
_entity.id
_entity.type
_entity.pdbx_description
1 polymer ?
#
loop_
_entity_poly.entity_id
_entity_poly.type
_entity_poly.pdbx_seq_one_letter_code
_entity_poly.pdbx_strand_id
1 'polypeptide(L)'
;MPIPAFLNGDFSQLLTAKVLGQDALGRDVLQGQIFDPATLRQVNGKWVSDPFSGNIIPQNRFSSVSKKIVDIYRQQYQPMIAGRLTNNSTITNANNPWFHQTQFTVKGDHAFSASVGRFMRDVKGGRLPGFLAVR
;
A
#
# COMPACT_ATOMS: atom_id res chain seq x y z
N MET A 1 -3.59 0.77 -2.98
CA MET A 1 -3.52 1.75 -4.09
C MET A 1 -4.79 2.59 -4.08
N PRO A 2 -4.74 3.87 -4.53
CA PRO A 2 -5.94 4.68 -4.67
C PRO A 2 -6.90 4.03 -5.66
N ILE A 3 -8.19 4.00 -5.32
CA ILE A 3 -9.22 3.61 -6.28
C ILE A 3 -9.47 4.76 -7.27
N PRO A 4 -10.06 4.49 -8.44
CA PRO A 4 -10.31 5.51 -9.45
C PRO A 4 -11.14 6.71 -8.95
N ALA A 5 -12.09 6.48 -8.03
CA ALA A 5 -12.88 7.55 -7.43
C ALA A 5 -12.02 8.59 -6.69
N PHE A 6 -10.99 8.13 -5.95
CA PHE A 6 -10.11 9.00 -5.18
C PHE A 6 -9.29 9.92 -6.09
N LEU A 7 -8.91 9.42 -7.27
CA LEU A 7 -8.20 10.20 -8.28
C LEU A 7 -9.09 11.31 -8.89
N ASN A 8 -10.40 11.20 -8.75
CA ASN A 8 -11.36 12.23 -9.15
C ASN A 8 -11.77 13.15 -7.98
N GLY A 9 -11.24 12.92 -6.78
CA GLY A 9 -11.56 13.67 -5.57
C GLY A 9 -12.74 13.12 -4.78
N ASP A 10 -13.35 12.02 -5.19
CA ASP A 10 -14.47 11.39 -4.47
C ASP A 10 -13.93 10.41 -3.43
N PHE A 11 -14.03 10.78 -2.15
CA PHE A 11 -13.64 9.94 -1.02
C PHE A 11 -14.85 9.43 -0.22
N SER A 12 -16.05 9.44 -0.80
CA SER A 12 -17.29 9.00 -0.13
C SER A 12 -17.17 7.60 0.47
N GLN A 13 -16.42 6.70 -0.16
CA GLN A 13 -16.21 5.33 0.36
C GLN A 13 -15.41 5.27 1.67
N LEU A 14 -14.66 6.32 2.03
CA LEU A 14 -13.98 6.41 3.32
C LEU A 14 -14.92 6.88 4.43
N LEU A 15 -16.00 7.58 4.08
CA LEU A 15 -16.91 8.17 5.04
C LEU A 15 -17.78 7.08 5.66
N THR A 16 -17.71 6.94 6.98
CA THR A 16 -18.53 5.98 7.72
C THR A 16 -19.46 6.69 8.69
N ALA A 17 -20.45 5.98 9.23
CA ALA A 17 -21.34 6.51 10.27
C ALA A 17 -20.69 6.56 11.67
N LYS A 18 -19.43 6.13 11.82
CA LYS A 18 -18.76 6.11 13.12
C LYS A 18 -18.32 7.53 13.51
N VAL A 19 -18.84 8.02 14.63
CA VAL A 19 -18.40 9.28 15.24
C VAL A 19 -17.06 9.08 15.96
N LEU A 20 -16.07 9.92 15.66
CA LEU A 20 -14.76 9.95 16.32
C LEU A 20 -14.71 10.94 17.49
N GLY A 21 -15.58 11.95 17.46
CA GLY A 21 -15.67 13.00 18.46
C GLY A 21 -16.51 14.16 17.94
N GLN A 22 -16.47 15.28 18.65
CA GLN A 22 -17.15 16.51 18.25
C GLN A 22 -16.14 17.64 18.03
N ASP A 23 -16.45 18.51 17.08
CA ASP A 23 -15.67 19.72 16.83
C ASP A 23 -16.01 20.83 17.85
N ALA A 24 -15.39 22.01 17.71
CA ALA A 24 -15.63 23.12 18.65
C ALA A 24 -17.03 23.75 18.54
N LEU A 25 -17.82 23.40 17.52
CA LEU A 25 -19.22 23.80 17.37
C LEU A 25 -20.17 22.69 17.86
N GLY A 26 -19.65 21.58 18.38
CA GLY A 26 -20.44 20.43 18.81
C GLY A 26 -20.96 19.55 17.67
N ARG A 27 -20.42 19.70 16.45
CA ARG A 27 -20.79 18.85 15.31
C ARG A 27 -20.02 17.54 15.37
N ASP A 28 -20.70 16.43 15.08
CA ASP A 28 -20.06 15.12 15.02
C ASP A 28 -19.03 15.05 13.89
N VAL A 29 -17.82 14.63 14.22
CA VAL A 29 -16.75 14.34 13.29
C VAL A 29 -16.77 12.85 12.97
N LEU A 30 -17.09 12.52 11.73
CA LEU A 30 -17.20 11.14 11.27
C LEU A 30 -15.85 10.58 10.85
N GLN A 31 -15.65 9.28 11.04
CA GLN A 31 -14.46 8.60 10.57
C GLN A 31 -14.40 8.65 9.03
N GLY A 32 -13.27 9.15 8.51
CA GLY A 32 -13.00 9.30 7.09
C GLY A 32 -13.54 10.60 6.47
N GLN A 33 -14.10 11.51 7.27
CA GLN A 33 -14.57 12.82 6.83
C GLN A 33 -13.40 13.76 6.49
N ILE A 34 -13.50 14.45 5.36
CA ILE A 34 -12.49 15.39 4.85
C ILE A 34 -13.01 16.81 4.97
N PHE A 35 -12.13 17.68 5.48
CA PHE A 35 -12.42 19.07 5.79
C PHE A 35 -11.80 20.04 4.78
N ASP A 36 -12.53 21.11 4.47
CA ASP A 36 -12.08 22.13 3.53
C ASP A 36 -11.15 23.15 4.22
N PRO A 37 -9.84 23.15 3.93
CA PRO A 37 -8.89 24.08 4.56
C PRO A 37 -9.21 25.56 4.28
N ALA A 38 -9.94 25.87 3.21
CA ALA A 38 -10.33 27.25 2.89
C ALA A 38 -11.39 27.82 3.85
N THR A 39 -12.08 26.97 4.62
CA THR A 39 -13.10 27.36 5.59
C THR A 39 -12.57 27.40 7.03
N LEU A 40 -11.28 27.13 7.21
CA LEU A 40 -10.63 27.09 8.51
C LEU A 40 -10.72 28.47 9.19
N ARG A 41 -11.34 28.49 10.37
CA ARG A 41 -11.56 29.70 11.17
C ARG A 41 -11.51 29.38 12.66
N GLN A 42 -11.33 30.41 13.48
CA GLN A 42 -11.34 30.27 14.93
C GLN A 42 -12.73 30.58 15.49
N VAL A 43 -13.28 29.67 16.30
CA VAL A 43 -14.55 29.82 17.01
C VAL A 43 -14.29 29.50 18.49
N ASN A 44 -14.60 30.45 19.39
CA ASN A 44 -14.40 30.29 20.83
C ASN A 44 -12.98 29.81 21.23
N GLY A 45 -11.94 30.36 20.59
CA GLY A 45 -10.56 29.98 20.90
C GLY A 45 -10.07 28.70 20.22
N LYS A 46 -10.91 27.98 19.48
CA LYS A 46 -10.58 26.70 18.84
C LYS A 46 -10.70 26.80 17.32
N TRP A 47 -9.84 26.08 16.61
CA TRP A 47 -9.87 26.02 15.14
C TRP A 47 -10.94 25.05 14.65
N VAL A 48 -11.72 25.47 13.65
CA VAL A 48 -12.76 24.68 13.01
C VAL A 48 -12.73 24.89 11.51
N SER A 49 -12.95 23.82 10.75
CA SER A 49 -13.17 23.83 9.30
C SER A 49 -14.49 23.13 8.99
N ASP A 50 -15.11 23.46 7.87
CA ASP A 50 -16.32 22.81 7.38
C ASP A 50 -15.98 21.61 6.47
N PRO A 51 -16.73 20.50 6.56
CA PRO A 51 -16.48 19.32 5.75
C PRO A 51 -16.85 19.52 4.28
N PHE A 52 -16.17 18.83 3.38
CA PHE A 52 -16.61 18.75 1.98
C PHE A 52 -17.93 17.98 1.89
N SER A 53 -18.90 18.54 1.16
CA SER A 53 -20.18 17.85 0.91
C SER A 53 -19.94 16.52 0.20
N GLY A 54 -20.57 15.45 0.69
CA GLY A 54 -20.42 14.09 0.15
C GLY A 54 -19.03 13.49 0.30
N ASN A 55 -18.10 14.14 1.03
CA ASN A 55 -16.68 13.78 1.07
C ASN A 55 -15.98 13.88 -0.30
N ILE A 56 -16.43 14.83 -1.14
CA ILE A 56 -15.93 15.02 -2.51
C ILE A 56 -15.18 16.35 -2.61
N ILE A 57 -13.90 16.30 -2.97
CA ILE A 57 -13.09 17.47 -3.27
C ILE A 57 -13.29 17.86 -4.73
N PRO A 58 -13.82 19.05 -5.04
CA PRO A 58 -14.00 19.49 -6.42
C PRO A 58 -12.67 19.60 -7.17
N GLN A 59 -12.62 19.15 -8.43
CA GLN A 59 -11.37 19.11 -9.21
C GLN A 59 -10.77 20.49 -9.52
N ASN A 60 -11.57 21.57 -9.43
CA ASN A 60 -11.05 22.93 -9.55
C ASN A 60 -10.13 23.33 -8.37
N ARG A 61 -10.16 22.57 -7.26
CA ARG A 61 -9.26 22.72 -6.12
C ARG A 61 -7.91 22.02 -6.32
N PHE A 62 -7.77 21.22 -7.37
CA PHE A 62 -6.51 20.53 -7.65
C PHE A 62 -5.53 21.45 -8.37
N SER A 63 -4.35 21.59 -7.79
CA SER A 63 -3.25 22.32 -8.43
C SER A 63 -2.83 21.66 -9.74
N SER A 64 -2.19 22.42 -10.63
CA SER A 64 -1.65 21.90 -11.89
C SER A 64 -0.62 20.79 -11.67
N VAL A 65 0.17 20.87 -10.60
CA VAL A 65 1.16 19.84 -10.22
C VAL A 65 0.46 18.58 -9.74
N SER A 66 -0.56 18.71 -8.88
CA SER A 66 -1.34 17.57 -8.38
C SER A 66 -2.03 16.82 -9.52
N LYS A 67 -2.56 17.52 -10.53
CA LYS A 67 -3.17 16.91 -11.71
C LYS A 67 -2.19 16.00 -12.47
N LYS A 68 -0.94 16.45 -12.66
CA LYS A 68 0.11 15.62 -13.30
C LYS A 68 0.39 14.34 -12.53
N ILE A 69 0.42 14.41 -11.19
CA ILE A 69 0.60 13.22 -10.34
C ILE A 69 -0.60 12.29 -10.48
N VAL A 70 -1.83 12.82 -10.43
CA VAL A 70 -3.05 12.03 -10.64
C VAL A 70 -3.01 11.29 -11.97
N ASP A 71 -2.55 11.94 -13.04
CA ASP A 71 -2.46 11.31 -14.37
C ASP A 71 -1.43 10.15 -14.40
N ILE A 72 -0.30 10.28 -13.71
CA ILE A 72 0.67 9.17 -13.53
C ILE A 72 0.00 8.00 -12.81
N TYR A 73 -0.74 8.26 -11.74
CA TYR A 73 -1.45 7.23 -10.98
C TYR A 73 -2.51 6.51 -11.83
N ARG A 74 -3.23 7.26 -12.67
CA ARG A 74 -4.20 6.68 -13.61
C ARG A 74 -3.55 5.72 -14.60
N GLN A 75 -2.31 5.99 -15.04
CA GLN A 75 -1.64 5.17 -16.04
C GLN A 75 -0.90 3.97 -15.43
N GLN A 76 -0.21 4.18 -14.30
CA GLN A 76 0.78 3.22 -13.81
C GLN A 76 0.35 2.45 -12.56
N TYR A 77 -0.62 2.95 -11.79
CA TYR A 77 -0.94 2.42 -10.46
C TYR A 77 -2.40 1.98 -10.33
N GLN A 78 -2.97 1.45 -11.42
CA GLN A 78 -4.33 0.91 -11.38
C GLN A 78 -4.45 -0.24 -10.38
N PRO A 79 -5.52 -0.24 -9.57
CA PRO A 79 -5.77 -1.32 -8.61
C PRO A 79 -6.05 -2.64 -9.31
N MET A 80 -5.59 -3.75 -8.72
CA MET A 80 -5.89 -5.10 -9.25
C MET A 80 -7.40 -5.40 -9.26
N ILE A 81 -8.14 -4.87 -8.28
CA ILE A 81 -9.60 -4.96 -8.22
C ILE A 81 -10.15 -3.54 -8.04
N ALA A 82 -10.91 -3.06 -9.03
CA ALA A 82 -11.52 -1.74 -8.99
C ALA A 82 -12.47 -1.59 -7.79
N GLY A 83 -12.43 -0.44 -7.12
CA GLY A 83 -13.34 -0.09 -6.02
C GLY A 83 -13.03 -0.75 -4.67
N ARG A 84 -12.01 -1.61 -4.55
CA ARG A 84 -11.65 -2.22 -3.27
C ARG A 84 -10.75 -1.30 -2.44
N LEU A 85 -11.13 -0.99 -1.20
CA LEU A 85 -10.30 -0.16 -0.31
C LEU A 85 -9.17 -0.94 0.38
N THR A 86 -9.42 -2.20 0.72
CA THR A 86 -8.48 -3.08 1.41
C THR A 86 -7.99 -4.18 0.47
N ASN A 87 -6.79 -4.72 0.74
CA ASN A 87 -6.19 -5.76 -0.12
C ASN A 87 -6.13 -5.37 -1.61
N ASN A 88 -5.86 -4.10 -1.86
CA ASN A 88 -5.89 -3.50 -3.19
C ASN A 88 -4.49 -3.06 -3.64
N SER A 89 -3.61 -4.05 -3.79
CA SER A 89 -2.29 -3.84 -4.38
C SER A 89 -2.43 -3.45 -5.86
N THR A 90 -1.45 -2.72 -6.38
CA THR A 90 -1.34 -2.56 -7.84
C THR A 90 -1.16 -3.93 -8.47
N ILE A 91 -1.62 -4.06 -9.71
CA ILE A 91 -1.13 -5.10 -10.58
C ILE A 91 0.41 -5.04 -10.62
N THR A 92 1.07 -6.15 -10.35
CA THR A 92 2.50 -6.26 -10.63
C THR A 92 2.63 -6.45 -12.14
N ASN A 93 3.11 -5.42 -12.85
CA ASN A 93 3.69 -5.66 -14.17
C ASN A 93 4.89 -6.58 -13.92
N ALA A 94 4.73 -7.86 -14.26
CA ALA A 94 5.60 -8.97 -13.85
C ALA A 94 7.08 -8.57 -13.71
N ASN A 95 7.53 -8.37 -12.48
CA ASN A 95 8.95 -8.26 -12.15
C ASN A 95 9.33 -9.53 -11.40
N ASN A 96 9.13 -10.66 -12.07
CA ASN A 96 9.66 -11.94 -11.66
C ASN A 96 10.91 -12.20 -12.52
N PRO A 97 12.03 -11.46 -12.31
CA PRO A 97 13.25 -11.80 -12.99
C PRO A 97 13.58 -13.24 -12.58
N TRP A 98 13.86 -14.08 -13.57
CA TRP A 98 14.27 -15.44 -13.31
C TRP A 98 15.54 -15.42 -12.47
N PHE A 99 15.42 -15.72 -11.17
CA PHE A 99 16.55 -15.73 -10.25
C PHE A 99 17.31 -17.05 -10.39
N HIS A 100 18.44 -17.01 -11.11
CA HIS A 100 19.43 -18.08 -11.06
C HIS A 100 20.37 -17.81 -9.89
N GLN A 101 20.03 -18.31 -8.70
CA GLN A 101 20.90 -18.25 -7.53
C GLN A 101 21.66 -19.56 -7.39
N THR A 102 22.93 -19.58 -7.79
CA THR A 102 23.85 -20.68 -7.48
C THR A 102 24.63 -20.32 -6.24
N GLN A 103 24.26 -20.90 -5.09
CA GLN A 103 24.95 -20.69 -3.84
C GLN A 103 25.87 -21.89 -3.55
N PHE A 104 27.17 -21.63 -3.39
CA PHE A 104 28.12 -22.59 -2.85
C PHE A 104 28.39 -22.24 -1.38
N THR A 105 28.32 -23.21 -0.49
CA THR A 105 28.59 -23.01 0.95
C THR A 105 29.46 -24.15 1.46
N VAL A 106 30.59 -23.79 2.06
CA VAL A 106 31.46 -24.70 2.79
C VAL A 106 31.49 -24.24 4.24
N LYS A 107 31.29 -25.17 5.16
CA LYS A 107 31.48 -24.95 6.60
C LYS A 107 32.54 -25.92 7.09
N GLY A 108 33.48 -25.40 7.87
CA GLY A 108 34.49 -26.16 8.57
C GLY A 108 34.47 -25.75 10.03
N ASP A 109 34.06 -26.67 10.89
CA ASP A 109 34.12 -26.50 12.35
C ASP A 109 35.34 -27.25 12.87
N HIS A 110 36.16 -26.61 13.70
CA HIS A 110 37.26 -27.27 14.39
C HIS A 110 36.94 -27.35 15.89
N ALA A 111 37.20 -28.50 16.50
CA ALA A 111 37.25 -28.64 17.95
C ALA A 111 38.64 -29.15 18.31
N PHE A 112 39.48 -28.31 18.91
CA PHE A 112 40.79 -28.74 19.39
C PHE A 112 40.65 -29.48 20.73
N SER A 113 40.21 -30.75 20.67
CA SER A 113 40.49 -31.75 21.71
C SER A 113 40.21 -33.16 21.18
N ALA A 114 41.15 -34.08 21.41
CA ALA A 114 41.14 -35.43 20.85
C ALA A 114 40.25 -36.36 21.66
N SER A 115 39.02 -36.61 21.19
CA SER A 115 38.24 -37.82 21.51
C SER A 115 37.11 -38.01 20.49
N VAL A 116 37.45 -38.69 19.39
CA VAL A 116 36.63 -39.52 18.48
C VAL A 116 35.10 -39.36 18.54
N GLY A 117 34.52 -38.85 17.44
CA GLY A 117 33.07 -38.80 17.22
C GLY A 117 32.66 -38.60 15.75
N ARG A 118 32.83 -39.65 14.93
CA ARG A 118 32.13 -40.01 13.68
C ARG A 118 31.49 -38.88 12.84
N PHE A 119 32.07 -38.55 11.68
CA PHE A 119 31.45 -37.68 10.67
C PHE A 119 30.60 -38.49 9.67
N MET A 120 29.37 -38.04 9.42
CA MET A 120 28.41 -38.62 8.48
C MET A 120 28.56 -37.99 7.09
N ARG A 121 28.43 -38.80 6.03
CA ARG A 121 28.35 -38.33 4.64
C ARG A 121 26.91 -37.94 4.33
N ASP A 122 26.68 -36.78 3.71
CA ASP A 122 25.61 -36.67 2.72
C ASP A 122 26.05 -35.75 1.58
N VAL A 123 25.96 -36.28 0.37
CA VAL A 123 26.10 -35.58 -0.90
C VAL A 123 24.72 -35.63 -1.53
N LYS A 124 24.07 -34.47 -1.68
CA LYS A 124 22.89 -34.34 -2.52
C LYS A 124 23.14 -33.32 -3.62
N GLY A 125 23.56 -33.83 -4.79
CA GLY A 125 23.38 -33.14 -6.06
C GLY A 125 21.92 -33.32 -6.50
N GLY A 126 21.12 -32.27 -6.43
CA GLY A 126 19.74 -32.26 -6.91
C GLY A 126 19.58 -31.30 -8.09
N ARG A 127 19.49 -31.83 -9.31
CA ARG A 127 18.93 -31.13 -10.48
C ARG A 127 17.41 -31.32 -10.42
N LEU A 128 16.65 -30.27 -10.13
CA LEU A 128 15.19 -30.33 -10.28
C LEU A 128 14.85 -30.24 -11.79
N PRO A 129 13.95 -31.09 -12.30
CA PRO A 129 13.65 -31.15 -13.73
C PRO A 129 12.92 -29.87 -14.18
N GLY A 130 13.29 -29.38 -15.36
CA GLY A 130 12.49 -28.38 -16.06
C GLY A 130 11.11 -28.94 -16.34
N PHE A 131 10.07 -28.17 -16.00
CA PHE A 131 8.71 -28.49 -16.38
C PHE A 131 8.58 -28.22 -17.89
N LEU A 132 8.42 -29.29 -18.66
CA LEU A 132 8.05 -29.24 -20.07
C LEU A 132 6.55 -28.95 -20.14
N ALA A 133 6.16 -27.73 -20.53
CA ALA A 133 4.82 -27.49 -21.04
C ALA A 133 4.83 -27.78 -22.56
N VAL A 134 4.20 -28.90 -22.94
CA VAL A 134 3.82 -29.18 -24.33
C VAL A 134 2.71 -28.20 -24.73
N ARG A 135 2.70 -27.88 -26.04
CA ARG A 135 1.78 -26.98 -26.76
C ARG A 135 0.32 -27.05 -26.33
#